data_AF-A0A3L7UAJ6-F1
#
_entry.id   AF-A0A3L7UAJ6-F1
#
_cell.length_a   1.000
_cell.length_b   1.000
_cell.length_c   1.000
_cell.angle_alpha   90.00
_cell.angle_beta   90.00
_cell.angle_gamma   90.00
#
_symmetry.space_group_name_H-M   'P 1'
#
loop_
_entity.id
_entity.type
_entity.pdbx_description
1 polymer ?
#
loop_
_entity_poly.entity_id
_entity_poly.type
_entity_poly.pdbx_seq_one_letter_code
_entity_poly.pdbx_strand_id
1 'polypeptide(L)'
;MPSSDSGGIRIMRQKSIGAVVVSNGMMQIEVSTHERDVLLRGLRYVRSSIMLQLREPEKDDTYHRSMDLDEIQMLCQRLESTDPQLAAGL
;
A
#
# COMPACT_ATOMS: atom_id res chain seq x y z
N MET A 1 -52.14 5.55 12.16
CA MET A 1 -50.74 5.50 12.63
C MET A 1 -49.94 4.72 11.60
N PRO A 2 -49.15 5.37 10.72
CA PRO A 2 -48.34 4.68 9.73
C PRO A 2 -47.07 4.12 10.39
N SER A 3 -46.85 2.81 10.25
CA SER A 3 -45.59 2.15 10.58
C SER A 3 -44.57 2.47 9.49
N SER A 4 -43.55 3.24 9.84
CA SER A 4 -42.41 3.54 8.98
C SER A 4 -41.62 2.26 8.72
N ASP A 5 -41.72 1.77 7.50
CA ASP A 5 -40.83 0.77 6.91
C ASP A 5 -39.46 1.44 6.70
N SER A 6 -38.61 1.38 7.72
CA SER A 6 -37.24 1.86 7.64
C SER A 6 -36.42 0.81 6.88
N GLY A 7 -36.31 1.03 5.56
CA GLY A 7 -35.46 0.29 4.65
C GLY A 7 -34.07 0.10 5.25
N GLY A 8 -33.82 -1.10 5.76
CA GLY A 8 -32.51 -1.51 6.23
C GLY A 8 -31.57 -1.52 5.04
N ILE A 9 -30.60 -0.60 5.04
CA ILE A 9 -29.48 -0.66 4.09
C ILE A 9 -28.72 -1.95 4.40
N ARG A 10 -28.99 -2.97 3.58
CA ARG A 10 -28.30 -4.24 3.64
C ARG A 10 -26.92 -4.05 3.01
N ILE A 11 -25.95 -3.60 3.81
CA ILE A 11 -24.54 -3.52 3.40
C ILE A 11 -24.04 -4.95 3.19
N MET A 12 -24.05 -5.40 1.94
CA MET A 12 -23.49 -6.67 1.52
C MET A 12 -21.96 -6.63 1.63
N ARG A 13 -21.42 -7.57 2.42
CA ARG A 13 -19.99 -7.92 2.56
C ARG A 13 -19.02 -6.75 2.46
N GLN A 14 -18.86 -6.02 3.56
CA GLN A 14 -17.62 -5.29 3.80
C GLN A 14 -16.51 -6.32 3.99
N LYS A 15 -15.70 -6.53 2.96
CA LYS A 15 -14.38 -7.15 3.10
C LYS A 15 -13.62 -6.20 4.03
N SER A 16 -13.43 -6.62 5.28
CA SER A 16 -12.75 -5.83 6.29
C SER A 16 -11.39 -5.44 5.76
N ILE A 17 -11.24 -4.17 5.36
CA ILE A 17 -9.94 -3.51 5.38
C ILE A 17 -9.50 -3.67 6.84
N GLY A 18 -8.33 -4.28 7.07
CA GLY A 18 -7.84 -4.51 8.42
C GLY A 18 -7.80 -3.20 9.22
N ALA A 19 -7.70 -3.31 10.53
CA ALA A 19 -7.88 -2.16 11.43
C ALA A 19 -6.99 -0.99 10.98
N VAL A 20 -7.62 0.16 10.75
CA VAL A 20 -6.91 1.42 10.48
C VAL A 20 -6.84 2.19 11.79
N VAL A 21 -5.64 2.40 12.30
CA VAL A 21 -5.38 3.18 13.51
C VAL A 21 -4.67 4.46 13.10
N VAL A 22 -5.25 5.61 13.40
CA VAL A 22 -4.63 6.92 13.16
C VAL A 22 -4.20 7.49 14.51
N SER A 23 -2.90 7.70 14.70
CA SER A 23 -2.34 8.26 15.93
C SER A 23 -1.13 9.13 15.61
N ASN A 24 -1.08 10.34 16.19
CA ASN A 24 0.04 11.29 16.06
C ASN A 24 0.50 11.53 14.61
N GLY A 25 -0.44 11.64 13.66
CA GLY A 25 -0.12 11.87 12.25
C GLY A 25 0.36 10.63 11.48
N MET A 26 0.45 9.47 12.14
CA MET A 26 0.74 8.20 11.48
C MET A 26 -0.54 7.38 11.30
N MET A 27 -0.73 6.85 10.10
CA MET A 27 -1.75 5.87 9.78
C MET A 27 -1.12 4.48 9.80
N GLN A 28 -1.59 3.63 10.71
CA GLN A 28 -1.30 2.21 10.73
C GLN A 28 -2.47 1.47 10.10
N ILE A 29 -2.15 0.53 9.19
CA ILE A 29 -3.14 -0.30 8.52
C ILE A 29 -2.72 -1.74 8.76
N GLU A 30 -3.57 -2.52 9.39
CA GLU A 30 -3.41 -3.97 9.39
C GLU A 30 -3.78 -4.49 8.01
N VAL A 31 -2.87 -5.25 7.39
CA VAL A 31 -3.09 -5.87 6.09
C VAL A 31 -2.87 -7.37 6.22
N SER A 32 -3.69 -8.14 5.53
CA SER A 32 -3.46 -9.58 5.38
C SER A 32 -2.18 -9.83 4.57
N THR A 33 -1.61 -11.04 4.69
CA THR A 33 -0.47 -11.47 3.86
C THR A 33 -0.74 -11.28 2.37
N HIS A 34 -1.96 -11.59 1.92
CA HIS A 34 -2.36 -11.40 0.53
C HIS A 34 -2.34 -9.92 0.11
N GLU A 35 -2.87 -9.02 0.95
CA GLU A 35 -2.88 -7.58 0.66
C GLU A 35 -1.47 -7.00 0.66
N ARG A 36 -0.61 -7.42 1.60
CA ARG A 36 0.82 -7.10 1.61
C ARG A 36 1.50 -7.53 0.30
N ASP A 37 1.25 -8.75 -0.16
CA ASP A 37 1.83 -9.26 -1.41
C ASP A 37 1.34 -8.45 -2.63
N VAL A 38 0.07 -8.04 -2.63
CA VAL A 38 -0.49 -7.15 -3.67
C VAL A 38 0.17 -5.78 -3.63
N LEU A 39 0.37 -5.19 -2.45
CA LEU A 39 1.07 -3.92 -2.27
C LEU A 39 2.52 -4.00 -2.76
N LEU A 40 3.24 -5.08 -2.43
CA LEU A 40 4.59 -5.32 -2.93
C LEU A 40 4.65 -5.40 -4.45
N ARG A 41 3.70 -6.10 -5.08
CA ARG A 41 3.60 -6.15 -6.56
C ARG A 41 3.33 -4.76 -7.15
N GLY A 42 2.45 -3.99 -6.52
CA GLY A 42 2.15 -2.61 -6.91
C GLY A 42 3.37 -1.70 -6.85
N LEU A 43 4.10 -1.70 -5.74
CA LEU A 43 5.31 -0.89 -5.58
C LEU A 43 6.40 -1.27 -6.59
N ARG A 44 6.62 -2.57 -6.81
CA ARG A 44 7.57 -3.05 -7.83
C ARG A 44 7.16 -2.62 -9.24
N TYR A 45 5.87 -2.65 -9.55
CA TYR A 45 5.35 -2.15 -10.83
C TYR A 45 5.61 -0.64 -10.98
N VAL A 46 5.32 0.17 -9.95
CA VAL A 46 5.59 1.62 -10.00
C VAL A 46 7.08 1.89 -10.20
N ARG A 47 7.96 1.21 -9.44
CA ARG A 47 9.42 1.29 -9.62
C ARG A 47 9.83 1.01 -11.07
N SER A 48 9.32 -0.07 -11.66
CA SER A 48 9.57 -0.41 -13.06
C SER A 48 9.06 0.66 -14.02
N SER A 49 7.87 1.23 -13.78
CA SER A 49 7.33 2.30 -14.63
C SER A 49 8.22 3.55 -14.60
N ILE A 50 8.74 3.93 -13.43
CA ILE A 50 9.69 5.04 -13.29
C ILE A 50 11.01 4.72 -14.01
N MET A 51 11.55 3.52 -13.85
CA MET A 51 12.76 3.07 -14.55
C MET A 51 12.60 3.08 -16.08
N LEU A 52 11.39 2.84 -16.59
CA LEU A 52 11.09 2.80 -18.02
C LEU A 52 10.65 4.16 -18.60
N GLN A 53 10.64 5.24 -17.82
CA GLN A 53 10.35 6.57 -18.36
C GLN A 53 11.44 6.97 -19.37
N LEU A 54 11.02 7.11 -20.64
CA LEU A 54 11.85 7.44 -21.81
C LEU A 54 11.93 8.95 -22.11
N ARG A 55 11.29 9.79 -21.28
CA ARG A 55 11.39 11.25 -21.42
C ARG A 55 12.84 11.67 -21.17
N GLU A 56 13.36 12.59 -21.99
CA GLU A 56 14.65 13.24 -21.70
C GLU A 56 14.56 13.92 -20.33
N PRO A 57 15.38 13.52 -19.34
CA PRO A 57 15.30 14.09 -18.01
C PRO A 57 15.89 15.50 -18.03
N GLU A 58 15.16 16.46 -17.47
CA GLU A 58 15.79 17.71 -17.04
C GLU A 58 16.80 17.42 -15.91
N LYS A 59 17.72 18.35 -15.63
CA LYS A 59 18.79 18.12 -14.64
C LYS A 59 18.24 17.75 -13.26
N ASP A 60 17.13 18.35 -12.86
CA ASP A 60 16.48 18.08 -11.57
C ASP A 60 15.68 16.77 -11.58
N ASP A 61 15.15 16.36 -12.74
CA ASP A 61 14.38 15.12 -12.90
C ASP A 61 15.20 13.88 -12.55
N THR A 62 16.51 13.90 -12.84
CA THR A 62 17.38 12.75 -12.55
C THR A 62 17.55 12.55 -11.05
N TYR A 63 17.70 13.65 -10.30
CA TYR A 63 17.84 13.60 -8.84
C TYR A 63 16.52 13.15 -8.19
N HIS A 64 15.41 13.76 -8.55
CA HIS A 64 14.09 13.36 -8.04
C HIS A 64 13.77 11.90 -8.35
N ARG A 65 14.07 11.45 -9.58
CA ARG A 65 13.90 10.05 -9.98
C ARG A 65 14.74 9.10 -9.14
N SER A 66 15.98 9.45 -8.80
CA SER A 66 16.79 8.61 -7.90
C SER A 66 16.18 8.52 -6.49
N MET A 67 15.70 9.65 -5.95
CA MET A 67 15.07 9.68 -4.64
C MET A 67 13.79 8.84 -4.60
N ASP A 68 12.93 8.94 -5.62
CA ASP A 68 11.69 8.16 -5.72
C ASP A 68 11.98 6.66 -5.78
N LEU A 69 13.00 6.26 -6.54
CA LEU A 69 13.41 4.85 -6.65
C LEU A 69 13.94 4.30 -5.32
N ASP A 70 14.73 5.10 -4.59
CA ASP A 70 15.26 4.74 -3.28
C ASP A 70 14.14 4.64 -2.23
N GLU A 71 13.18 5.57 -2.24
CA GLU A 71 12.02 5.54 -1.35
C GLU A 71 11.17 4.28 -1.61
N ILE A 72 10.85 3.99 -2.88
CA ILE A 72 10.09 2.78 -3.23
C ILE A 72 10.84 1.52 -2.83
N GLN A 73 12.16 1.49 -2.99
CA GLN A 73 13.00 0.37 -2.57
C GLN A 73 12.93 0.16 -1.04
N MET A 74 13.04 1.23 -0.26
CA MET A 74 12.91 1.16 1.19
C MET A 74 11.53 0.67 1.63
N LEU A 75 10.46 1.13 0.97
CA LEU A 75 9.09 0.69 1.26
C LEU A 75 8.90 -0.80 0.96
N CYS A 76 9.46 -1.29 -0.15
CA CYS A 76 9.45 -2.72 -0.48
C CYS A 76 10.15 -3.55 0.60
N GLN A 77 11.35 -3.14 1.03
CA GLN A 77 12.11 -3.85 2.06
C GLN A 77 11.37 -3.88 3.40
N ARG A 78 10.73 -2.78 3.79
CA ARG A 78 9.92 -2.72 5.01
C ARG A 78 8.72 -3.66 4.95
N LEU A 79 8.05 -3.75 3.81
CA LEU A 79 6.94 -4.69 3.64
C LEU A 79 7.44 -6.15 3.62
N GLU A 80 8.57 -6.44 2.99
CA GLU A 80 9.19 -7.76 2.98
C GLU A 80 9.63 -8.21 4.38
N SER A 81 10.18 -7.30 5.19
CA SER A 81 10.59 -7.61 6.57
C SER A 81 9.43 -7.85 7.53
N THR A 82 8.20 -7.47 7.16
CA THR A 82 6.99 -7.84 7.92
C THR A 82 6.54 -9.27 7.65
N ASP A 83 7.24 -10.03 6.81
CA ASP A 83 6.89 -11.42 6.57
C ASP A 83 7.28 -12.35 7.72
N PRO A 84 6.30 -12.91 8.46
CA PRO A 84 6.59 -13.84 9.55
C PRO A 84 7.33 -15.09 9.05
N GLN A 85 7.18 -15.47 7.76
CA GLN A 85 7.89 -16.61 7.19
C GLN A 85 9.38 -16.32 6.92
N LEU A 86 9.75 -15.07 6.64
CA LEU A 86 11.15 -14.64 6.57
C LEU A 86 11.75 -14.43 7.97
N ALA A 87 10.96 -14.00 8.93
CA ALA A 87 11.39 -13.80 10.32
C ALA A 87 11.64 -15.11 11.10
N ALA A 88 10.94 -16.21 10.74
CA ALA A 88 11.06 -17.51 11.41
C ALA A 88 12.20 -18.41 10.87
N GLY A 89 12.99 -17.92 9.91
CA GLY A 89 14.13 -18.63 9.31
C GLY A 89 15.50 -18.31 9.92
N LEU A 90 15.52 -17.62 11.06
CA LEU A 90 16.71 -17.29 11.88
C LEU A 90 16.52 -17.85 13.29
#